data_AF-A0A955YWM8-F1
#
_entry.id   AF-A0A955YWM8-F1
#
_cell.length_a   1.000
_cell.length_b   1.000
_cell.length_c   1.000
_cell.angle_alpha   90.00
_cell.angle_beta   90.00
_cell.angle_gamma   90.00
#
_symmetry.space_group_name_H-M   'P 1'
#
loop_
_entity.id
_entity.type
_entity.pdbx_description
1 polymer ?
#
loop_
_entity_poly.entity_id
_entity_poly.type
_entity_poly.pdbx_seq_one_letter_code
_entity_poly.pdbx_strand_id
1 'polypeptide(L)'
;MVGHRRGVAWAVVVGALSVACSGVVGDERASVDEHVGAVSSAFTRASLESDAPRDLLVAIAHVEEGLDIPRLREVDADNEVPAAGPLQLRHGKLDTLARGAALVGASELDLRRDADLALRAGAQVLAELGRQTGARPDDLASYRAAIEEMSGFADEPHRKSYAHKVFATLARGGTFTARDGETVTLPRHDLPPSLTVEIDTRLHTLATSDYPAAEWIPTSCTNKCTAGRGGVKVDTVVIHDTEGNWNASVATLQNDPGKSVQYIVGTDGRVAQFVSEATTAWHGGNSVYNQKSVGIEHVGYSTKPYTEAEYAASAKLVDYLTTKYNIPRDRAHIIGHDQIPNGNRIAKASAPCALSPKECANSLNYGGASVHGDPGVWEWPTFMERIGGTSKCNDVTDKWTCSWDAKRAFRCDGARVEVSLCDGPSACTPGAKAADAVCDALPKAVAPPVAEPPPATVAPPATEPAREPAAPLADLGPVAQDDSGCSASPRSPVGAPGSAAALVALAALALARRPRRPSARA
;
A
#
# COMPACT_ATOMS: atom_id res chain seq x y z
N MET A 1 30.38 89.49 3.34
CA MET A 1 31.04 88.24 3.78
C MET A 1 30.23 87.06 3.27
N VAL A 2 30.91 86.19 2.53
CA VAL A 2 30.60 84.83 2.06
C VAL A 2 29.12 84.37 1.97
N GLY A 3 28.72 83.95 0.77
CA GLY A 3 27.57 83.07 0.56
C GLY A 3 26.91 83.24 -0.80
N HIS A 4 27.50 82.68 -1.87
CA HIS A 4 26.92 82.70 -3.22
C HIS A 4 25.71 81.77 -3.34
N ARG A 5 24.56 82.34 -3.70
CA ARG A 5 23.40 81.64 -4.27
C ARG A 5 22.73 82.55 -5.32
N ARG A 6 22.07 81.88 -6.28
CA ARG A 6 21.19 82.36 -7.36
C ARG A 6 21.98 82.83 -8.59
N GLY A 7 21.68 82.41 -9.81
CA GLY A 7 20.45 81.86 -10.39
C GLY A 7 20.25 82.61 -11.71
N VAL A 8 20.07 81.91 -12.82
CA VAL A 8 19.70 82.53 -14.11
C VAL A 8 18.54 81.73 -14.70
N ALA A 9 17.56 82.49 -15.17
CA ALA A 9 16.27 82.08 -15.69
C ALA A 9 16.14 82.46 -17.17
N TRP A 10 14.99 82.06 -17.76
CA TRP A 10 14.36 82.51 -19.02
C TRP A 10 14.87 81.81 -20.29
N ALA A 11 14.07 81.45 -21.29
CA ALA A 11 12.63 81.40 -21.59
C ALA A 11 12.47 80.34 -22.71
N VAL A 12 11.29 79.88 -23.15
CA VAL A 12 10.61 80.43 -24.34
C VAL A 12 9.31 79.63 -24.60
N VAL A 13 8.21 80.39 -24.65
CA VAL A 13 7.09 80.45 -25.60
C VAL A 13 6.37 79.17 -26.08
N VAL A 14 5.05 79.28 -25.91
CA VAL A 14 3.89 78.48 -26.30
C VAL A 14 3.71 78.35 -27.82
N GLY A 15 3.29 77.16 -28.27
CA GLY A 15 2.66 76.93 -29.58
C GLY A 15 1.53 75.90 -29.46
N ALA A 16 0.31 76.31 -29.76
CA ALA A 16 -0.93 75.55 -29.61
C ALA A 16 -1.07 74.37 -30.59
N LEU A 17 -1.77 73.29 -30.19
CA LEU A 17 -2.90 72.75 -30.95
C LEU A 17 -3.70 71.72 -30.13
N SER A 18 -4.96 71.60 -30.53
CA SER A 18 -6.13 71.07 -29.84
C SER A 18 -6.45 69.59 -30.07
N VAL A 19 -6.99 68.97 -29.02
CA VAL A 19 -8.06 67.92 -28.95
C VAL A 19 -7.87 66.61 -29.73
N ALA A 20 -7.75 65.50 -28.99
CA ALA A 20 -8.63 64.33 -29.12
C ALA A 20 -8.49 63.32 -27.95
N CYS A 21 -9.64 63.06 -27.32
CA CYS A 21 -10.12 61.88 -26.60
C CYS A 21 -9.21 61.05 -25.66
N SER A 22 -9.68 60.99 -24.42
CA SER A 22 -9.31 60.12 -23.32
C SER A 22 -9.20 58.64 -23.68
N GLY A 23 -8.08 58.04 -23.31
CA GLY A 23 -7.91 56.60 -23.09
C GLY A 23 -7.07 56.43 -21.83
N VAL A 24 -7.72 56.06 -20.73
CA VAL A 24 -7.04 55.65 -19.49
C VAL A 24 -6.30 54.35 -19.81
N VAL A 25 -4.98 54.40 -19.95
CA VAL A 25 -4.14 53.21 -19.89
C VAL A 25 -3.87 52.97 -18.43
N GLY A 26 -4.59 52.00 -17.87
CA GLY A 26 -4.33 51.46 -16.54
C GLY A 26 -2.91 50.88 -16.51
N ASP A 27 -2.18 51.30 -15.49
CA ASP A 27 -0.93 50.70 -15.04
C ASP A 27 -1.24 49.26 -14.57
N GLU A 28 -1.18 48.28 -15.47
CA GLU A 28 -1.12 46.86 -15.09
C GLU A 28 0.26 46.59 -14.50
N ARG A 29 0.44 47.04 -13.26
CA ARG A 29 1.33 46.37 -12.33
C ARG A 29 0.79 44.96 -12.14
N ALA A 30 1.45 43.99 -12.77
CA ALA A 30 1.30 42.59 -12.46
C ALA A 30 1.50 42.38 -10.95
N SER A 31 0.39 42.22 -10.25
CA SER A 31 0.35 41.79 -8.86
C SER A 31 -0.24 40.39 -8.83
N VAL A 32 0.60 39.36 -8.75
CA VAL A 32 0.54 38.29 -7.73
C VAL A 32 1.93 37.60 -7.76
N ASP A 33 2.83 37.97 -6.86
CA ASP A 33 3.91 37.04 -6.45
C ASP A 33 3.25 36.10 -5.44
N GLU A 34 2.66 35.04 -5.96
CA GLU A 34 2.01 33.99 -5.17
C GLU A 34 3.12 33.34 -4.36
N HIS A 35 3.10 33.51 -3.04
CA HIS A 35 4.15 32.98 -2.17
C HIS A 35 4.37 31.50 -2.50
N VAL A 36 5.52 31.18 -3.11
CA VAL A 36 5.88 29.79 -3.41
C VAL A 36 5.87 29.03 -2.08
N GLY A 37 4.97 28.06 -1.96
CA GLY A 37 4.76 27.36 -0.70
C GLY A 37 5.99 26.57 -0.23
N ALA A 38 5.95 26.11 1.02
CA ALA A 38 7.07 25.45 1.68
C ALA A 38 7.45 24.11 1.00
N VAL A 39 6.46 23.35 0.52
CA VAL A 39 6.67 22.08 -0.19
C VAL A 39 7.33 22.35 -1.54
N SER A 40 6.77 23.25 -2.35
CA SER A 40 7.33 23.62 -3.66
C SER A 40 8.76 24.15 -3.51
N SER A 41 9.02 24.95 -2.47
CA SER A 41 10.37 25.42 -2.12
C SER A 41 11.32 24.28 -1.75
N ALA A 42 10.85 23.26 -1.02
CA ALA A 42 11.65 22.09 -0.67
C ALA A 42 12.05 21.27 -1.90
N PHE A 43 11.12 21.05 -2.85
CA PHE A 43 11.43 20.39 -4.13
C PHE A 43 12.43 21.17 -4.97
N THR A 44 12.27 22.49 -5.09
CA THR A 44 13.21 23.36 -5.81
C THR A 44 14.60 23.30 -5.19
N ARG A 45 14.70 23.35 -3.85
CA ARG A 45 15.98 23.21 -3.15
C ARG A 45 16.64 21.85 -3.40
N ALA A 46 15.89 20.76 -3.23
CA ALA A 46 16.42 19.42 -3.44
C ALA A 46 16.92 19.20 -4.88
N SER A 47 16.21 19.79 -5.86
CA SER A 47 16.63 19.79 -7.27
C SER A 47 17.96 20.55 -7.46
N LEU A 48 18.06 21.79 -6.98
CA LEU A 48 19.26 22.61 -7.10
C LEU A 48 20.51 22.01 -6.42
N GLU A 49 20.33 21.29 -5.32
CA GLU A 49 21.44 20.69 -4.57
C GLU A 49 21.96 19.37 -5.15
N SER A 50 21.16 18.70 -6.00
CA SER A 50 21.47 17.36 -6.50
C SER A 50 21.60 17.26 -8.02
N ASP A 51 21.16 18.29 -8.76
CA ASP A 51 20.93 18.30 -10.20
C ASP A 51 19.84 17.31 -10.68
N ALA A 52 19.04 16.73 -9.76
CA ALA A 52 17.88 15.94 -10.14
C ALA A 52 16.74 16.86 -10.64
N PRO A 53 16.05 16.55 -11.75
CA PRO A 53 14.98 17.40 -12.26
C PRO A 53 13.82 17.55 -11.27
N ARG A 54 13.49 18.79 -10.87
CA ARG A 54 12.41 19.09 -9.91
C ARG A 54 11.11 18.38 -10.24
N ASP A 55 10.68 18.47 -11.50
CA ASP A 55 9.40 17.93 -11.95
C ASP A 55 9.36 16.42 -11.88
N LEU A 56 10.50 15.75 -12.10
CA LEU A 56 10.62 14.32 -11.89
C LEU A 56 10.49 13.95 -10.40
N LEU A 57 11.11 14.74 -9.50
CA LEU A 57 10.93 14.54 -8.05
C LEU A 57 9.46 14.69 -7.64
N VAL A 58 8.76 15.70 -8.16
CA VAL A 58 7.32 15.91 -7.89
C VAL A 58 6.48 14.76 -8.44
N ALA A 59 6.76 14.28 -9.66
CA ALA A 59 6.03 13.16 -10.25
C ALA A 59 6.24 11.86 -9.47
N ILE A 60 7.47 11.58 -9.03
CA ILE A 60 7.77 10.45 -8.14
C ILE A 60 7.00 10.61 -6.82
N ALA A 61 7.08 11.78 -6.18
CA ALA A 61 6.38 12.02 -4.93
C ALA A 61 4.86 11.89 -5.06
N HIS A 62 4.28 12.22 -6.22
CA HIS A 62 2.86 12.00 -6.48
C HIS A 62 2.52 10.50 -6.60
N VAL A 63 3.29 9.74 -7.39
CA VAL A 63 3.11 8.28 -7.54
C VAL A 63 3.31 7.54 -6.23
N GLU A 64 4.15 8.08 -5.36
CA GLU A 64 4.43 7.57 -4.02
C GLU A 64 3.47 8.07 -2.95
N GLU A 65 2.45 8.86 -3.33
CA GLU A 65 1.48 9.46 -2.39
C GLU A 65 2.18 10.27 -1.27
N GLY A 66 3.37 10.80 -1.56
CA GLY A 66 4.29 11.38 -0.59
C GLY A 66 4.19 12.90 -0.42
N LEU A 67 3.38 13.58 -1.24
CA LEU A 67 3.21 15.03 -1.19
C LEU A 67 2.54 15.53 0.11
N ASP A 68 1.69 14.70 0.71
CA ASP A 68 0.95 15.04 1.95
C ASP A 68 1.70 14.65 3.24
N ILE A 69 2.92 14.11 3.12
CA ILE A 69 3.70 13.69 4.29
C ILE A 69 4.05 14.92 5.15
N PRO A 70 3.68 14.96 6.44
CA PRO A 70 4.05 16.04 7.35
C PRO A 70 5.56 16.25 7.39
N ARG A 71 5.98 17.51 7.54
CA ARG A 71 7.41 17.85 7.58
C ARG A 71 8.18 17.07 8.64
N LEU A 72 7.62 17.05 9.85
CA LEU A 72 8.16 16.32 10.98
C LEU A 72 7.18 15.22 11.36
N ARG A 73 7.72 14.03 11.63
CA ARG A 73 6.95 12.84 11.96
C ARG A 73 7.43 12.26 13.28
N GLU A 74 6.48 11.85 14.11
CA GLU A 74 6.77 10.85 15.13
C GLU A 74 6.87 9.49 14.42
N VAL A 75 7.98 8.81 14.63
CA VAL A 75 8.30 7.56 13.96
C VAL A 75 8.75 6.58 15.01
N ASP A 76 8.10 5.43 15.04
CA ASP A 76 8.58 4.28 15.79
C ASP A 76 9.79 3.68 15.04
N ALA A 77 10.92 3.55 15.74
CA ALA A 77 12.13 2.98 15.17
C ALA A 77 11.88 1.53 14.69
N ASP A 78 10.93 0.83 15.32
CA ASP A 78 10.62 -0.57 15.10
C ASP A 78 9.56 -0.81 14.01
N ASN A 79 9.08 0.22 13.28
CA ASN A 79 8.14 -0.01 12.16
C ASN A 79 8.72 -0.99 11.13
N GLU A 80 7.89 -1.96 10.74
CA GLU A 80 8.30 -3.05 9.88
C GLU A 80 8.37 -2.70 8.38
N VAL A 81 7.82 -1.55 7.96
CA VAL A 81 7.99 -0.96 6.63
C VAL A 81 8.67 0.42 6.77
N PRO A 82 10.01 0.47 6.88
CA PRO A 82 10.73 1.74 7.02
C PRO A 82 10.77 2.47 5.68
N ALA A 83 9.97 3.54 5.57
CA ALA A 83 10.00 4.45 4.43
C ALA A 83 10.15 5.92 4.83
N ALA A 84 10.93 6.69 4.07
CA ALA A 84 11.28 8.06 4.38
C ALA A 84 10.94 9.08 3.28
N GLY A 85 10.27 10.14 3.69
CA GLY A 85 10.02 11.35 2.90
C GLY A 85 9.11 11.18 1.69
N PRO A 86 8.94 12.26 0.90
CA PRO A 86 8.03 12.28 -0.24
C PRO A 86 8.35 11.27 -1.34
N LEU A 87 9.62 10.87 -1.49
CA LEU A 87 10.03 9.86 -2.48
C LEU A 87 10.04 8.44 -1.89
N GLN A 88 9.62 8.27 -0.63
CA GLN A 88 9.46 6.99 0.05
C GLN A 88 10.73 6.13 -0.02
N LEU A 89 11.88 6.68 0.38
CA LEU A 89 13.14 5.91 0.40
C LEU A 89 12.97 4.71 1.33
N ARG A 90 13.38 3.52 0.89
CA ARG A 90 13.06 2.24 1.55
C ARG A 90 14.17 1.21 1.39
N HIS A 91 14.09 0.15 2.19
CA HIS A 91 14.79 -1.09 1.89
C HIS A 91 14.06 -1.83 0.76
N GLY A 92 14.79 -2.18 -0.29
CA GLY A 92 14.28 -2.87 -1.46
C GLY A 92 15.40 -3.61 -2.17
N LYS A 93 15.20 -3.98 -3.43
CA LYS A 93 16.29 -4.52 -4.27
C LYS A 93 17.47 -3.55 -4.30
N LEU A 94 17.18 -2.26 -4.43
CA LEU A 94 18.07 -1.17 -4.07
C LEU A 94 17.61 -0.60 -2.72
N ASP A 95 18.51 -0.56 -1.76
CA ASP A 95 18.28 0.08 -0.47
C ASP A 95 18.44 1.61 -0.59
N THR A 96 17.37 2.28 -1.02
CA THR A 96 17.37 3.73 -1.24
C THR A 96 17.38 4.50 0.07
N LEU A 97 16.88 3.90 1.17
CA LEU A 97 16.90 4.51 2.50
C LEU A 97 18.32 4.60 3.05
N ALA A 98 19.01 3.46 3.14
CA ALA A 98 20.40 3.41 3.60
C ALA A 98 21.30 4.23 2.68
N ARG A 99 21.09 4.16 1.36
CA ARG A 99 21.89 4.93 0.40
C ARG A 99 21.67 6.43 0.55
N GLY A 100 20.43 6.88 0.67
CA GLY A 100 20.10 8.28 0.90
C GLY A 100 20.70 8.81 2.19
N ALA A 101 20.60 8.05 3.28
CA ALA A 101 21.16 8.40 4.58
C ALA A 101 22.67 8.61 4.51
N ALA A 102 23.38 7.70 3.82
CA ALA A 102 24.81 7.81 3.58
C ALA A 102 25.20 9.03 2.75
N LEU A 103 24.42 9.37 1.71
CA LEU A 103 24.69 10.51 0.81
C LEU A 103 24.56 11.87 1.51
N VAL A 104 23.60 12.01 2.44
CA VAL A 104 23.40 13.27 3.17
C VAL A 104 24.09 13.32 4.54
N GLY A 105 24.73 12.23 4.96
CA GLY A 105 25.42 12.15 6.25
C GLY A 105 24.47 12.15 7.45
N ALA A 106 23.31 11.51 7.34
CA ALA A 106 22.30 11.39 8.40
C ALA A 106 22.01 9.92 8.74
N SER A 107 21.27 9.65 9.83
CA SER A 107 20.75 8.31 10.08
C SER A 107 19.45 8.07 9.31
N GLU A 108 19.10 6.81 9.06
CA GLU A 108 17.82 6.45 8.45
C GLU A 108 16.63 6.94 9.30
N LEU A 109 16.79 6.93 10.63
CA LEU A 109 15.77 7.44 11.55
C LEU A 109 15.59 8.97 11.39
N ASP A 110 16.67 9.72 11.14
CA ASP A 110 16.57 11.15 10.85
C ASP A 110 15.79 11.39 9.55
N LEU A 111 16.06 10.59 8.51
CA LEU A 111 15.30 10.68 7.25
C LEU A 111 13.82 10.35 7.46
N ARG A 112 13.50 9.33 8.25
CA ARG A 112 12.11 8.97 8.52
C ARG A 112 11.37 10.07 9.30
N ARG A 113 12.07 10.81 10.17
CA ARG A 113 11.52 11.89 10.99
C ARG A 113 11.39 13.24 10.27
N ASP A 114 12.27 13.55 9.32
CA ASP A 114 12.27 14.82 8.58
C ASP A 114 12.07 14.58 7.08
N ALA A 115 10.86 14.89 6.59
CA ALA A 115 10.48 14.67 5.20
C ALA A 115 11.28 15.53 4.21
N ASP A 116 11.71 16.73 4.61
CA ASP A 116 12.49 17.63 3.73
C ASP A 116 13.94 17.14 3.61
N LEU A 117 14.50 16.63 4.72
CA LEU A 117 15.80 15.96 4.72
C LEU A 117 15.77 14.69 3.85
N ALA A 118 14.73 13.88 3.98
CA ALA A 118 14.54 12.70 3.14
C ALA A 118 14.32 13.04 1.66
N LEU A 119 13.61 14.14 1.34
CA LEU A 119 13.47 14.61 -0.03
C LEU A 119 14.83 14.95 -0.65
N ARG A 120 15.70 15.67 0.09
CA ARG A 120 17.07 15.96 -0.35
C ARG A 120 17.88 14.67 -0.56
N ALA A 121 17.79 13.73 0.39
CA ALA A 121 18.48 12.45 0.28
C ALA A 121 18.03 11.67 -0.96
N GLY A 122 16.72 11.63 -1.21
CA GLY A 122 16.16 10.93 -2.34
C GLY A 122 16.48 11.59 -3.68
N ALA A 123 16.56 12.91 -3.73
CA ALA A 123 17.02 13.63 -4.91
C ALA A 123 18.48 13.29 -5.23
N GLN A 124 19.35 13.16 -4.22
CA GLN A 124 20.73 12.72 -4.43
C GLN A 124 20.83 11.26 -4.89
N VAL A 125 19.98 10.36 -4.37
CA VAL A 125 19.89 8.97 -4.86
C VAL A 125 19.48 8.95 -6.34
N LEU A 126 18.45 9.71 -6.73
CA LEU A 126 18.00 9.79 -8.11
C LEU A 126 19.08 10.38 -9.04
N ALA A 127 19.80 11.41 -8.60
CA ALA A 127 20.90 11.99 -9.36
C ALA A 127 22.06 11.01 -9.53
N GLU A 128 22.39 10.24 -8.50
CA GLU A 128 23.38 9.16 -8.61
C GLU A 128 22.96 8.09 -9.61
N LEU A 129 21.73 7.57 -9.49
CA LEU A 129 21.21 6.57 -10.41
C LEU A 129 21.18 7.10 -11.84
N GLY A 130 20.78 8.36 -12.03
CA GLY A 130 20.82 9.03 -13.32
C GLY A 130 22.22 9.01 -13.93
N ARG A 131 23.26 9.34 -13.17
CA ARG A 131 24.65 9.25 -13.66
C ARG A 131 25.06 7.82 -14.01
N GLN A 132 24.67 6.83 -13.21
CA GLN A 132 24.99 5.42 -13.45
C GLN A 132 24.29 4.87 -14.71
N THR A 133 23.07 5.34 -15.00
CA THR A 133 22.29 4.89 -16.17
C THR A 133 22.47 5.78 -17.41
N GLY A 134 23.30 6.83 -17.33
CA GLY A 134 23.53 7.77 -18.44
C GLY A 134 22.38 8.76 -18.69
N ALA A 135 21.54 9.01 -17.70
CA ALA A 135 20.50 10.02 -17.78
C ALA A 135 21.09 11.43 -17.79
N ARG A 136 20.41 12.36 -18.48
CA ARG A 136 20.80 13.77 -18.57
C ARG A 136 19.71 14.65 -17.96
N PRO A 137 20.05 15.62 -17.09
CA PRO A 137 19.05 16.47 -16.42
C PRO A 137 18.10 17.25 -17.35
N ASP A 138 18.52 17.50 -18.58
CA ASP A 138 17.74 18.19 -19.63
C ASP A 138 16.86 17.25 -20.48
N ASP A 139 16.93 15.93 -20.24
CA ASP A 139 16.18 14.89 -20.95
C ASP A 139 15.49 13.97 -19.94
N LEU A 140 14.26 14.31 -19.55
CA LEU A 140 13.48 13.52 -18.58
C LEU A 140 13.30 12.06 -19.03
N ALA A 141 13.13 11.80 -20.33
CA ALA A 141 12.94 10.45 -20.85
C ALA A 141 14.16 9.54 -20.60
N SER A 142 15.36 10.12 -20.50
CA SER A 142 16.60 9.38 -20.21
C SER A 142 16.66 8.80 -18.79
N TYR A 143 15.81 9.25 -17.86
CA TYR A 143 15.77 8.75 -16.48
C TYR A 143 15.06 7.41 -16.29
N ARG A 144 14.53 6.78 -17.36
CA ARG A 144 13.73 5.55 -17.24
C ARG A 144 14.40 4.47 -16.40
N ALA A 145 15.65 4.13 -16.73
CA ALA A 145 16.38 3.08 -16.01
C ALA A 145 16.65 3.46 -14.54
N ALA A 146 16.92 4.74 -14.26
CA ALA A 146 17.13 5.23 -12.90
C ALA A 146 15.85 5.11 -12.05
N ILE A 147 14.68 5.44 -12.61
CA ILE A 147 13.38 5.34 -11.92
C ILE A 147 13.00 3.87 -11.71
N GLU A 148 13.24 3.01 -12.70
CA GLU A 148 13.04 1.56 -12.58
C GLU A 148 13.83 1.02 -11.36
N GLU A 149 15.14 1.30 -11.26
CA GLU A 149 15.96 0.86 -10.12
C GLU A 149 15.58 1.53 -8.78
N MET A 150 15.21 2.82 -8.80
CA MET A 150 14.80 3.56 -7.60
C MET A 150 13.55 2.98 -6.93
N SER A 151 12.66 2.33 -7.69
CA SER A 151 11.42 1.73 -7.16
C SER A 151 11.65 0.70 -6.05
N GLY A 152 12.82 0.05 -6.04
CA GLY A 152 13.15 -1.01 -5.08
C GLY A 152 12.44 -2.35 -5.33
N PHE A 153 11.63 -2.50 -6.39
CA PHE A 153 10.97 -3.78 -6.70
C PHE A 153 11.95 -4.85 -7.18
N ALA A 154 11.71 -6.09 -6.75
CA ALA A 154 12.57 -7.22 -7.05
C ALA A 154 12.45 -7.65 -8.52
N ASP A 155 11.23 -7.69 -9.06
CA ASP A 155 10.95 -8.13 -10.43
C ASP A 155 10.86 -6.98 -11.44
N GLU A 156 11.17 -7.28 -12.69
CA GLU A 156 11.24 -6.30 -13.77
C GLU A 156 9.86 -5.73 -14.21
N PRO A 157 8.78 -6.53 -14.35
CA PRO A 157 7.46 -6.00 -14.69
C PRO A 157 6.99 -4.89 -13.74
N HIS A 158 7.15 -5.06 -12.43
CA HIS A 158 6.76 -4.04 -11.45
C HIS A 158 7.66 -2.80 -11.52
N ARG A 159 8.99 -2.95 -11.69
CA ARG A 159 9.89 -1.79 -11.90
C ARG A 159 9.47 -0.95 -13.11
N LYS A 160 9.14 -1.61 -14.23
CA LYS A 160 8.66 -0.94 -15.44
C LYS A 160 7.31 -0.27 -15.24
N SER A 161 6.34 -0.97 -14.64
CA SER A 161 5.01 -0.43 -14.35
C SER A 161 5.11 0.83 -13.47
N TYR A 162 5.99 0.82 -12.46
CA TYR A 162 6.28 1.99 -11.64
C TYR A 162 6.83 3.16 -12.45
N ALA A 163 7.88 2.95 -13.25
CA ALA A 163 8.46 4.01 -14.08
C ALA A 163 7.43 4.59 -15.06
N HIS A 164 6.59 3.75 -15.65
CA HIS A 164 5.53 4.19 -16.56
C HIS A 164 4.47 5.06 -15.87
N LYS A 165 4.11 4.76 -14.60
CA LYS A 165 3.21 5.62 -13.80
C LYS A 165 3.83 6.99 -13.52
N VAL A 166 5.13 7.06 -13.26
CA VAL A 166 5.87 8.33 -13.07
C VAL A 166 5.87 9.13 -14.38
N PHE A 167 6.21 8.51 -15.51
CA PHE A 167 6.20 9.20 -16.81
C PHE A 167 4.80 9.60 -17.27
N ALA A 168 3.78 8.78 -17.02
CA ALA A 168 2.39 9.15 -17.30
C ALA A 168 1.96 10.37 -16.46
N THR A 169 2.46 10.50 -15.23
CA THR A 169 2.24 11.68 -14.39
C THR A 169 2.93 12.93 -14.97
N LEU A 170 4.20 12.82 -15.39
CA LEU A 170 4.92 13.90 -16.09
C LEU A 170 4.25 14.31 -17.40
N ALA A 171 3.81 13.34 -18.19
CA ALA A 171 3.20 13.57 -19.50
C ALA A 171 1.81 14.21 -19.42
N ARG A 172 1.09 14.02 -18.30
CA ARG A 172 -0.18 14.70 -18.04
C ARG A 172 0.03 16.08 -17.41
N GLY A 173 1.02 16.21 -16.53
CA GLY A 173 1.11 17.36 -15.63
C GLY A 173 -0.09 17.45 -14.69
N GLY A 174 -0.20 18.55 -13.95
CA GLY A 174 -1.35 18.82 -13.12
C GLY A 174 -1.02 19.67 -11.89
N THR A 175 -2.01 19.73 -11.01
CA THR A 175 -1.97 20.46 -9.76
C THR A 175 -2.34 19.50 -8.64
N PHE A 176 -1.49 19.39 -7.63
CA PHE A 176 -1.62 18.39 -6.57
C PHE A 176 -1.65 19.06 -5.20
N THR A 177 -2.57 18.62 -4.35
CA THR A 177 -2.56 19.00 -2.94
C THR A 177 -1.37 18.32 -2.26
N ALA A 178 -0.64 19.09 -1.47
CA ALA A 178 0.44 18.66 -0.61
C ALA A 178 0.09 18.99 0.85
N ARG A 179 1.01 18.65 1.76
CA ARG A 179 0.82 18.90 3.20
C ARG A 179 0.47 20.36 3.48
N ASP A 180 -0.27 20.56 4.57
CA ASP A 180 -0.77 21.87 5.01
C ASP A 180 -1.72 22.55 4.00
N GLY A 181 -2.28 21.79 3.04
CA GLY A 181 -3.17 22.30 2.01
C GLY A 181 -2.46 23.08 0.90
N GLU A 182 -1.12 23.05 0.86
CA GLU A 182 -0.34 23.66 -0.21
C GLU A 182 -0.68 23.02 -1.55
N THR A 183 -0.63 23.82 -2.61
CA THR A 183 -0.82 23.35 -3.97
C THR A 183 0.52 23.31 -4.71
N VAL A 184 0.91 22.13 -5.20
CA VAL A 184 2.13 21.92 -6.01
C VAL A 184 1.74 21.73 -7.47
N THR A 185 2.29 22.59 -8.34
CA THR A 185 2.09 22.51 -9.79
C THR A 185 3.21 21.73 -10.47
N LEU A 186 2.81 20.87 -11.40
CA LEU A 186 3.66 20.11 -12.31
C LEU A 186 3.27 20.45 -13.76
N PRO A 187 4.11 21.16 -14.53
CA PRO A 187 3.81 21.42 -15.93
C PRO A 187 3.75 20.11 -16.72
N ARG A 188 2.99 20.13 -17.80
CA ARG A 188 2.92 19.01 -18.74
C ARG A 188 4.23 18.90 -19.53
N HIS A 189 4.75 17.69 -19.65
CA HIS A 189 5.93 17.39 -20.48
C HIS A 189 5.56 16.59 -21.73
N ASP A 190 6.22 16.86 -22.85
CA ASP A 190 6.09 16.05 -24.06
C ASP A 190 7.05 14.86 -23.97
N LEU A 191 6.49 13.66 -23.79
CA LEU A 191 7.25 12.43 -23.60
C LEU A 191 6.84 11.37 -24.63
N PRO A 192 7.76 10.51 -25.08
CA PRO A 192 7.44 9.43 -25.99
C PRO A 192 6.30 8.55 -25.46
N PRO A 193 5.29 8.20 -26.27
CA PRO A 193 4.17 7.35 -25.84
C PRO A 193 4.62 6.00 -25.27
N SER A 194 5.77 5.48 -25.71
CA SER A 194 6.36 4.24 -25.21
C SER A 194 6.68 4.27 -23.71
N LEU A 195 6.81 5.45 -23.10
CA LEU A 195 7.06 5.62 -21.66
C LEU A 195 5.79 5.76 -20.83
N THR A 196 4.62 5.94 -21.46
CA THR A 196 3.36 6.26 -20.77
C THR A 196 2.31 5.16 -20.91
N VAL A 197 2.63 4.06 -21.59
CA VAL A 197 1.73 2.91 -21.73
C VAL A 197 1.50 2.27 -20.37
N GLU A 198 0.26 1.94 -20.05
CA GLU A 198 -0.06 1.17 -18.85
C GLU A 198 0.43 -0.28 -19.00
N ILE A 199 1.22 -0.75 -18.03
CA ILE A 199 1.72 -2.12 -18.00
C ILE A 199 0.84 -2.94 -17.06
N ASP A 200 0.09 -3.89 -17.64
CA ASP A 200 -0.65 -4.91 -16.87
C ASP A 200 0.32 -6.01 -16.42
N THR A 201 0.76 -5.89 -15.17
CA THR A 201 1.67 -6.81 -14.50
C THR A 201 1.10 -8.22 -14.35
N ARG A 202 -0.22 -8.40 -14.40
CA ARG A 202 -0.87 -9.72 -14.28
C ARG A 202 -0.60 -10.63 -15.47
N LEU A 203 -0.33 -10.04 -16.65
CA LEU A 203 -0.01 -10.79 -17.87
C LEU A 203 1.43 -11.29 -17.93
N HIS A 204 2.28 -10.86 -16.98
CA HIS A 204 3.72 -11.13 -16.99
C HIS A 204 4.16 -12.26 -16.04
N THR A 205 3.24 -12.85 -15.27
CA THR A 205 3.56 -13.94 -14.33
C THR A 205 3.06 -15.29 -14.82
N LEU A 206 3.95 -16.30 -14.87
CA LEU A 206 3.58 -17.70 -15.13
C LEU A 206 2.88 -18.37 -13.94
N ALA A 207 3.00 -17.78 -12.75
CA ALA A 207 2.32 -18.24 -11.54
C ALA A 207 0.93 -17.61 -11.45
N THR A 208 -0.07 -18.43 -11.16
CA THR A 208 -1.43 -17.99 -10.85
C THR A 208 -1.57 -17.83 -9.35
N SER A 209 -2.17 -16.73 -8.91
CA SER A 209 -2.59 -16.54 -7.53
C SER A 209 -3.62 -17.61 -7.11
N ASP A 210 -3.56 -18.02 -5.84
CA ASP A 210 -4.55 -18.91 -5.24
C ASP A 210 -5.92 -18.23 -5.17
N TYR A 211 -5.96 -16.90 -4.96
CA TYR A 211 -7.16 -16.09 -5.04
C TYR A 211 -7.22 -15.41 -6.43
N PRO A 212 -8.17 -15.77 -7.32
CA PRO A 212 -8.14 -15.34 -8.72
C PRO A 212 -8.16 -13.83 -8.97
N ALA A 213 -8.69 -13.03 -8.03
CA ALA A 213 -8.71 -11.58 -8.15
C ALA A 213 -7.42 -10.91 -7.67
N ALA A 214 -6.50 -11.66 -7.05
CA ALA A 214 -5.19 -11.15 -6.65
C ALA A 214 -4.21 -11.17 -7.83
N GLU A 215 -3.41 -10.12 -7.92
CA GLU A 215 -2.18 -10.11 -8.70
C GLU A 215 -1.09 -10.96 -8.03
N TRP A 216 -0.33 -11.73 -8.80
CA TRP A 216 0.83 -12.44 -8.25
C TRP A 216 2.07 -11.54 -8.26
N ILE A 217 2.69 -11.34 -7.10
CA ILE A 217 3.94 -10.59 -6.96
C ILE A 217 5.08 -11.57 -6.62
N PRO A 218 6.00 -11.84 -7.55
CA PRO A 218 7.10 -12.77 -7.32
C PRO A 218 7.93 -12.39 -6.09
N THR A 219 8.02 -13.32 -5.13
CA THR A 219 8.76 -13.13 -3.87
C THR A 219 9.53 -14.38 -3.52
N SER A 220 10.79 -14.21 -3.10
CA SER A 220 11.62 -15.31 -2.64
C SER A 220 11.17 -15.79 -1.26
N CYS A 221 11.03 -17.11 -1.09
CA CYS A 221 10.76 -17.71 0.22
C CYS A 221 12.01 -17.81 1.12
N THR A 222 13.19 -17.55 0.57
CA THR A 222 14.47 -17.68 1.28
C THR A 222 14.49 -16.77 2.50
N ASN A 223 14.66 -17.36 3.70
CA ASN A 223 14.63 -16.67 4.99
C ASN A 223 13.34 -15.89 5.27
N LYS A 224 12.22 -16.25 4.63
CA LYS A 224 10.96 -15.51 4.73
C LYS A 224 9.75 -16.42 4.94
N CYS A 225 9.79 -17.67 4.50
CA CYS A 225 8.71 -18.62 4.73
C CYS A 225 9.22 -20.06 4.88
N THR A 226 8.29 -20.96 5.23
CA THR A 226 8.55 -22.40 5.32
C THR A 226 7.65 -23.13 4.33
N ALA A 227 8.25 -23.99 3.49
CA ALA A 227 7.50 -24.78 2.52
C ALA A 227 6.49 -25.71 3.21
N GLY A 228 5.25 -25.70 2.72
CA GLY A 228 4.16 -26.46 3.32
C GLY A 228 3.71 -25.91 4.68
N ARG A 229 2.81 -26.67 5.33
CA ARG A 229 2.25 -26.37 6.67
C ARG A 229 2.46 -27.50 7.68
N GLY A 230 3.33 -28.46 7.38
CA GLY A 230 3.59 -29.59 8.27
C GLY A 230 2.37 -30.47 8.59
N GLY A 231 1.38 -30.53 7.67
CA GLY A 231 0.11 -31.23 7.89
C GLY A 231 -0.94 -30.46 8.68
N VAL A 232 -0.63 -29.23 9.14
CA VAL A 232 -1.57 -28.34 9.82
C VAL A 232 -2.54 -27.75 8.80
N LYS A 233 -3.84 -27.83 9.10
CA LYS A 233 -4.89 -27.21 8.29
C LYS A 233 -4.92 -25.70 8.56
N VAL A 234 -5.26 -24.93 7.53
CA VAL A 234 -5.60 -23.53 7.72
C VAL A 234 -6.93 -23.47 8.47
N ASP A 235 -6.95 -22.78 9.61
CA ASP A 235 -8.14 -22.54 10.43
C ASP A 235 -8.30 -21.08 10.83
N THR A 236 -7.35 -20.21 10.48
CA THR A 236 -7.30 -18.82 10.96
C THR A 236 -6.99 -17.86 9.81
N VAL A 237 -7.60 -16.67 9.83
CA VAL A 237 -7.18 -15.51 9.05
C VAL A 237 -6.66 -14.44 9.99
N VAL A 238 -5.50 -13.87 9.69
CA VAL A 238 -4.91 -12.77 10.46
C VAL A 238 -4.91 -11.50 9.63
N ILE A 239 -5.54 -10.47 10.18
CA ILE A 239 -5.58 -9.12 9.62
C ILE A 239 -4.41 -8.32 10.19
N HIS A 240 -3.64 -7.73 9.29
CA HIS A 240 -2.48 -6.89 9.56
C HIS A 240 -2.63 -5.52 8.90
N ASP A 241 -1.78 -4.59 9.29
CA ASP A 241 -1.51 -3.38 8.52
C ASP A 241 0.00 -3.14 8.34
N THR A 242 0.34 -2.44 7.26
CA THR A 242 1.74 -2.36 6.82
C THR A 242 2.53 -1.21 7.44
N GLU A 243 1.89 -0.23 8.08
CA GLU A 243 2.52 1.03 8.50
C GLU A 243 3.24 1.79 7.35
N GLY A 244 2.72 1.65 6.12
CA GLY A 244 3.34 2.20 4.91
C GLY A 244 2.41 2.27 3.69
N ASN A 245 2.87 2.89 2.61
CA ASN A 245 2.14 2.95 1.34
C ASN A 245 2.29 1.65 0.53
N TRP A 246 1.57 1.54 -0.60
CA TRP A 246 1.59 0.32 -1.43
C TRP A 246 3.00 -0.05 -1.91
N ASN A 247 3.72 0.88 -2.56
CA ASN A 247 5.01 0.55 -3.18
C ASN A 247 6.07 0.23 -2.12
N ALA A 248 6.08 0.93 -0.98
CA ALA A 248 7.01 0.65 0.10
C ALA A 248 6.74 -0.72 0.72
N SER A 249 5.46 -1.00 1.01
CA SER A 249 5.03 -2.29 1.56
C SER A 249 5.38 -3.45 0.64
N VAL A 250 5.11 -3.33 -0.66
CA VAL A 250 5.46 -4.36 -1.66
C VAL A 250 6.98 -4.56 -1.73
N ALA A 251 7.77 -3.50 -1.78
CA ALA A 251 9.23 -3.62 -1.81
C ALA A 251 9.78 -4.29 -0.55
N THR A 252 9.29 -3.91 0.64
CA THR A 252 9.65 -4.57 1.91
C THR A 252 9.25 -6.04 1.89
N LEU A 253 8.02 -6.37 1.52
CA LEU A 253 7.52 -7.75 1.47
C LEU A 253 8.24 -8.61 0.42
N GLN A 254 8.79 -8.02 -0.65
CA GLN A 254 9.65 -8.72 -1.60
C GLN A 254 11.06 -8.97 -1.02
N ASN A 255 11.67 -7.98 -0.36
CA ASN A 255 13.12 -7.98 -0.12
C ASN A 255 13.56 -8.26 1.33
N ASP A 256 12.80 -7.83 2.34
CA ASP A 256 13.24 -7.92 3.75
C ASP A 256 13.16 -9.36 4.27
N PRO A 257 14.23 -9.91 4.88
CA PRO A 257 14.20 -11.25 5.48
C PRO A 257 13.40 -11.26 6.79
N GLY A 258 12.98 -12.44 7.24
CA GLY A 258 12.35 -12.65 8.54
C GLY A 258 10.83 -12.39 8.57
N LYS A 259 10.27 -11.80 7.51
CA LYS A 259 8.84 -11.48 7.38
C LYS A 259 8.30 -11.90 6.02
N SER A 260 7.06 -12.36 5.96
CA SER A 260 6.29 -12.51 4.71
C SER A 260 4.82 -12.65 5.02
N VAL A 261 3.97 -12.31 4.05
CA VAL A 261 2.52 -12.50 4.10
C VAL A 261 2.05 -13.22 2.84
N GLN A 262 0.87 -13.83 2.88
CA GLN A 262 0.23 -14.35 1.68
C GLN A 262 -0.33 -13.20 0.85
N TYR A 263 -1.16 -12.33 1.43
CA TYR A 263 -1.87 -11.28 0.69
C TYR A 263 -1.60 -9.87 1.21
N ILE A 264 -1.76 -8.89 0.33
CA ILE A 264 -1.86 -7.46 0.66
C ILE A 264 -3.07 -6.84 -0.05
N VAL A 265 -3.73 -5.91 0.62
CA VAL A 265 -4.84 -5.10 0.10
C VAL A 265 -4.42 -3.63 0.09
N GLY A 266 -4.56 -2.96 -1.06
CA GLY A 266 -4.25 -1.54 -1.21
C GLY A 266 -5.43 -0.64 -0.87
N THR A 267 -5.16 0.64 -0.59
CA THR A 267 -6.15 1.69 -0.28
C THR A 267 -7.24 1.87 -1.36
N ASP A 268 -6.97 1.43 -2.59
CA ASP A 268 -7.90 1.44 -3.73
C ASP A 268 -8.63 0.09 -3.94
N GLY A 269 -8.46 -0.87 -3.03
CA GLY A 269 -9.06 -2.19 -3.08
C GLY A 269 -8.36 -3.19 -4.01
N ARG A 270 -7.20 -2.84 -4.59
CA ARG A 270 -6.38 -3.83 -5.31
C ARG A 270 -5.88 -4.90 -4.34
N VAL A 271 -5.76 -6.14 -4.81
CA VAL A 271 -5.26 -7.28 -4.01
C VAL A 271 -4.07 -7.89 -4.72
N ALA A 272 -3.02 -8.20 -3.98
CA ALA A 272 -1.88 -8.96 -4.47
C ALA A 272 -1.50 -10.11 -3.53
N GLN A 273 -0.81 -11.12 -4.08
CA GLN A 273 -0.35 -12.31 -3.40
C GLN A 273 1.15 -12.51 -3.61
N PHE A 274 1.90 -12.75 -2.54
CA PHE A 274 3.37 -12.95 -2.58
C PHE A 274 3.78 -14.41 -2.39
N VAL A 275 3.02 -15.14 -1.56
CA VAL A 275 3.33 -16.51 -1.15
C VAL A 275 2.07 -17.34 -1.29
N SER A 276 2.21 -18.58 -1.79
CA SER A 276 1.07 -19.51 -1.90
C SER A 276 0.46 -19.79 -0.51
N GLU A 277 -0.86 -19.93 -0.48
CA GLU A 277 -1.60 -20.33 0.72
C GLU A 277 -1.17 -21.71 1.24
N ALA A 278 -0.57 -22.58 0.43
CA ALA A 278 -0.01 -23.85 0.86
C ALA A 278 1.31 -23.72 1.65
N THR A 279 1.93 -22.54 1.62
CA THR A 279 3.21 -22.24 2.27
C THR A 279 2.97 -21.46 3.56
N THR A 280 3.76 -21.78 4.59
CA THR A 280 3.73 -21.06 5.87
C THR A 280 4.50 -19.75 5.74
N ALA A 281 3.80 -18.64 5.50
CA ALA A 281 4.36 -17.30 5.58
C ALA A 281 4.71 -16.93 7.04
N TRP A 282 5.69 -16.05 7.24
CA TRP A 282 6.15 -15.63 8.55
C TRP A 282 5.61 -14.23 8.89
N HIS A 283 4.32 -14.14 9.20
CA HIS A 283 3.62 -12.86 9.40
C HIS A 283 3.28 -12.56 10.88
N GLY A 284 3.09 -13.57 11.73
CA GLY A 284 2.51 -13.37 13.07
C GLY A 284 3.49 -13.47 14.25
N GLY A 285 4.81 -13.53 14.01
CA GLY A 285 5.80 -13.70 15.08
C GLY A 285 5.61 -14.96 15.97
N ASN A 286 4.79 -15.92 15.53
CA ASN A 286 4.44 -17.13 16.27
C ASN A 286 4.31 -18.30 15.28
N SER A 287 5.20 -19.28 15.40
CA SER A 287 5.28 -20.40 14.47
C SER A 287 4.03 -21.29 14.43
N VAL A 288 3.27 -21.39 15.52
CA VAL A 288 2.03 -22.19 15.55
C VAL A 288 0.93 -21.48 14.77
N TYR A 289 0.80 -20.16 14.95
CA TYR A 289 -0.19 -19.36 14.23
C TYR A 289 0.15 -19.28 12.74
N ASN A 290 1.39 -18.93 12.39
CA ASN A 290 1.85 -18.90 11.00
C ASN A 290 1.50 -20.18 10.22
N GLN A 291 1.67 -21.36 10.84
CA GLN A 291 1.37 -22.65 10.19
C GLN A 291 -0.12 -22.86 9.90
N LYS A 292 -1.02 -22.35 10.75
CA LYS A 292 -2.47 -22.54 10.63
C LYS A 292 -3.22 -21.33 10.08
N SER A 293 -2.52 -20.24 9.74
CA SER A 293 -3.15 -19.01 9.25
C SER A 293 -2.78 -18.63 7.82
N VAL A 294 -3.67 -17.84 7.23
CA VAL A 294 -3.37 -16.94 6.11
C VAL A 294 -3.34 -15.52 6.65
N GLY A 295 -2.23 -14.81 6.44
CA GLY A 295 -2.09 -13.39 6.76
C GLY A 295 -2.53 -12.51 5.60
N ILE A 296 -3.14 -11.36 5.92
CA ILE A 296 -3.55 -10.33 4.98
C ILE A 296 -3.08 -8.97 5.51
N GLU A 297 -2.14 -8.36 4.82
CA GLU A 297 -1.69 -6.99 5.06
C GLU A 297 -2.67 -5.97 4.44
N HIS A 298 -2.89 -4.85 5.12
CA HIS A 298 -3.66 -3.71 4.60
C HIS A 298 -2.77 -2.47 4.55
N VAL A 299 -2.70 -1.82 3.40
CA VAL A 299 -1.89 -0.62 3.20
C VAL A 299 -2.46 0.52 4.03
N GLY A 300 -1.75 0.94 5.05
CA GLY A 300 -2.26 1.98 5.95
C GLY A 300 -1.40 2.15 7.17
N TYR A 301 -2.03 2.67 8.21
CA TYR A 301 -1.42 2.88 9.52
C TYR A 301 -2.45 2.49 10.57
N SER A 302 -2.05 1.71 11.57
CA SER A 302 -2.90 1.23 12.68
C SER A 302 -3.66 2.34 13.42
N THR A 303 -3.23 3.60 13.28
CA THR A 303 -3.81 4.79 13.92
C THR A 303 -4.82 5.54 13.05
N LYS A 304 -5.02 5.14 11.78
CA LYS A 304 -5.87 5.82 10.81
C LYS A 304 -6.96 4.88 10.26
N PRO A 305 -8.15 5.40 9.93
CA PRO A 305 -9.18 4.61 9.26
C PRO A 305 -8.71 4.02 7.92
N TYR A 306 -9.12 2.79 7.64
CA TYR A 306 -8.96 2.12 6.34
C TYR A 306 -10.08 2.54 5.40
N THR A 307 -9.86 2.46 4.09
CA THR A 307 -10.85 2.87 3.09
C THR A 307 -11.97 1.83 2.93
N GLU A 308 -13.12 2.27 2.42
CA GLU A 308 -14.19 1.33 2.03
C GLU A 308 -13.74 0.34 0.95
N ALA A 309 -12.81 0.73 0.07
CA ALA A 309 -12.29 -0.15 -0.97
C ALA A 309 -11.45 -1.28 -0.37
N GLU A 310 -10.63 -0.98 0.65
CA GLU A 310 -9.90 -1.98 1.43
C GLU A 310 -10.85 -2.95 2.12
N TYR A 311 -11.82 -2.44 2.88
CA TYR A 311 -12.80 -3.29 3.57
C TYR A 311 -13.58 -4.18 2.59
N ALA A 312 -14.00 -3.65 1.45
CA ALA A 312 -14.74 -4.41 0.45
C ALA A 312 -13.88 -5.51 -0.21
N ALA A 313 -12.62 -5.21 -0.54
CA ALA A 313 -11.70 -6.18 -1.12
C ALA A 313 -11.31 -7.27 -0.11
N SER A 314 -10.98 -6.86 1.11
CA SER A 314 -10.64 -7.75 2.21
C SER A 314 -11.80 -8.68 2.57
N ALA A 315 -13.04 -8.16 2.63
CA ALA A 315 -14.22 -8.99 2.91
C ALA A 315 -14.42 -10.08 1.85
N LYS A 316 -14.20 -9.78 0.56
CA LYS A 316 -14.27 -10.78 -0.52
C LYS A 316 -13.15 -11.83 -0.41
N LEU A 317 -11.94 -11.41 -0.05
CA LEU A 317 -10.82 -12.31 0.16
C LEU A 317 -11.07 -13.23 1.38
N VAL A 318 -11.56 -12.69 2.49
CA VAL A 318 -11.89 -13.48 3.70
C VAL A 318 -13.09 -14.39 3.45
N ASP A 319 -14.12 -13.97 2.70
CA ASP A 319 -15.22 -14.83 2.28
C ASP A 319 -14.72 -16.02 1.45
N TYR A 320 -13.79 -15.78 0.50
CA TYR A 320 -13.11 -16.83 -0.25
C TYR A 320 -12.34 -17.80 0.66
N LEU A 321 -11.48 -17.28 1.55
CA LEU A 321 -10.66 -18.10 2.45
C LEU A 321 -11.52 -18.93 3.40
N THR A 322 -12.54 -18.32 3.99
CA THR A 322 -13.44 -19.01 4.94
C THR A 322 -14.25 -20.09 4.26
N THR A 323 -14.67 -19.88 3.01
CA THR A 323 -15.36 -20.89 2.21
C THR A 323 -14.42 -22.04 1.82
N LYS A 324 -13.22 -21.71 1.32
CA LYS A 324 -12.21 -22.69 0.87
C LYS A 324 -11.74 -23.60 2.00
N TYR A 325 -11.46 -23.04 3.17
CA TYR A 325 -10.88 -23.75 4.30
C TYR A 325 -11.89 -24.13 5.38
N ASN A 326 -13.17 -23.80 5.20
CA ASN A 326 -14.23 -24.01 6.19
C ASN A 326 -13.88 -23.38 7.55
N ILE A 327 -13.41 -22.13 7.51
CA ILE A 327 -13.03 -21.36 8.70
C ILE A 327 -14.30 -20.72 9.28
N PRO A 328 -14.61 -20.94 10.58
CA PRO A 328 -15.72 -20.25 11.24
C PRO A 328 -15.57 -18.73 11.16
N ARG A 329 -16.65 -18.03 10.82
CA ARG A 329 -16.67 -16.57 10.69
C ARG A 329 -16.91 -15.90 12.04
N ASP A 330 -15.99 -16.14 12.96
CA ASP A 330 -16.01 -15.59 14.32
C ASP A 330 -14.66 -14.99 14.72
N ARG A 331 -14.66 -14.28 15.84
CA ARG A 331 -13.47 -13.59 16.37
C ARG A 331 -12.49 -14.51 17.11
N ALA A 332 -12.64 -15.83 17.02
CA ALA A 332 -11.63 -16.80 17.44
C ALA A 332 -10.78 -17.28 16.25
N HIS A 333 -11.27 -17.11 15.01
CA HIS A 333 -10.61 -17.56 13.79
C HIS A 333 -10.28 -16.42 12.82
N ILE A 334 -11.03 -15.32 12.84
CA ILE A 334 -10.66 -14.07 12.16
C ILE A 334 -10.12 -13.13 13.23
N ILE A 335 -8.81 -12.91 13.26
CA ILE A 335 -8.11 -12.21 14.34
C ILE A 335 -7.20 -11.09 13.81
N GLY A 336 -6.84 -10.14 14.67
CA GLY A 336 -5.73 -9.22 14.41
C GLY A 336 -4.38 -9.81 14.86
N HIS A 337 -3.28 -9.19 14.44
CA HIS A 337 -1.95 -9.57 14.89
C HIS A 337 -1.77 -9.34 16.40
N ASP A 338 -2.36 -8.26 16.91
CA ASP A 338 -2.50 -7.92 18.33
C ASP A 338 -3.10 -9.04 19.19
N GLN A 339 -3.80 -10.00 18.59
CA GLN A 339 -4.39 -11.14 19.28
C GLN A 339 -3.52 -12.41 19.26
N ILE A 340 -2.41 -12.43 18.51
CA ILE A 340 -1.53 -13.59 18.43
C ILE A 340 -0.70 -13.74 19.71
N PRO A 341 -0.68 -14.92 20.36
CA PRO A 341 0.14 -15.16 21.54
C PRO A 341 1.61 -14.85 21.32
N ASN A 342 2.21 -14.09 22.25
CA ASN A 342 3.64 -13.90 22.33
C ASN A 342 4.29 -15.19 22.85
N GLY A 343 4.87 -15.97 21.94
CA GLY A 343 5.51 -17.25 22.24
C GLY A 343 6.71 -17.20 23.17
N ASN A 344 7.23 -16.00 23.48
CA ASN A 344 8.31 -15.78 24.45
C ASN A 344 7.79 -15.59 25.89
N ARG A 345 6.48 -15.35 26.06
CA ARG A 345 5.85 -15.02 27.35
C ARG A 345 4.75 -15.99 27.74
N ILE A 346 3.98 -16.48 26.78
CA ILE A 346 2.95 -17.50 26.96
C ILE A 346 3.15 -18.63 25.94
N ALA A 347 2.45 -19.75 26.12
CA ALA A 347 2.56 -20.88 25.21
C ALA A 347 2.18 -20.45 23.78
N LYS A 348 2.97 -20.85 22.77
CA LYS A 348 2.68 -20.53 21.36
C LYS A 348 1.29 -21.00 20.91
N ALA A 349 0.80 -22.09 21.49
CA ALA A 349 -0.50 -22.70 21.23
C ALA A 349 -1.64 -22.15 22.11
N SER A 350 -1.39 -21.12 22.94
CA SER A 350 -2.45 -20.44 23.68
C SER A 350 -3.54 -19.91 22.73
N ALA A 351 -4.76 -19.78 23.24
CA ALA A 351 -5.87 -19.18 22.49
C ALA A 351 -5.55 -17.72 22.12
N PRO A 352 -6.16 -17.19 21.04
CA PRO A 352 -6.03 -15.77 20.70
C PRO A 352 -6.50 -14.90 21.87
N CYS A 353 -5.99 -13.67 21.94
CA CYS A 353 -6.41 -12.72 22.95
C CYS A 353 -7.94 -12.57 22.99
N ALA A 354 -8.50 -12.76 24.19
CA ALA A 354 -9.92 -12.66 24.46
C ALA A 354 -10.31 -11.35 25.16
N LEU A 355 -9.38 -10.39 25.27
CA LEU A 355 -9.64 -9.05 25.79
C LEU A 355 -10.22 -8.18 24.67
N SER A 356 -10.54 -6.91 24.98
CA SER A 356 -10.88 -5.95 23.92
C SER A 356 -9.68 -5.68 23.00
N PRO A 357 -9.88 -5.25 21.73
CA PRO A 357 -8.78 -4.91 20.82
C PRO A 357 -7.75 -3.96 21.44
N LYS A 358 -8.22 -2.92 22.14
CA LYS A 358 -7.34 -1.98 22.85
C LYS A 358 -6.51 -2.66 23.94
N GLU A 359 -7.09 -3.58 24.70
CA GLU A 359 -6.36 -4.30 25.75
C GLU A 359 -5.39 -5.34 25.17
N CYS A 360 -5.75 -6.00 24.07
CA CYS A 360 -4.88 -6.93 23.36
C CYS A 360 -3.65 -6.21 22.81
N ALA A 361 -3.83 -5.09 22.11
CA ALA A 361 -2.74 -4.26 21.58
C ALA A 361 -1.79 -3.71 22.66
N ASN A 362 -2.24 -3.57 23.91
CA ASN A 362 -1.40 -3.11 25.02
C ASN A 362 -0.83 -4.26 25.89
N SER A 363 -1.19 -5.51 25.60
CA SER A 363 -0.77 -6.66 26.40
C SER A 363 0.54 -7.24 25.87
N LEU A 364 1.55 -7.27 26.74
CA LEU A 364 2.83 -7.91 26.41
C LEU A 364 2.72 -9.42 26.11
N ASN A 365 1.63 -10.08 26.51
CA ASN A 365 1.39 -11.50 26.24
C ASN A 365 0.90 -11.78 24.81
N TYR A 366 0.56 -10.76 24.03
CA TYR A 366 0.04 -10.90 22.66
C TYR A 366 0.82 -10.01 21.68
N GLY A 367 0.40 -9.97 20.41
CA GLY A 367 1.14 -9.28 19.33
C GLY A 367 2.32 -10.08 18.76
N GLY A 368 2.36 -11.41 18.94
CA GLY A 368 3.49 -12.22 18.50
C GLY A 368 4.80 -11.89 19.24
N ALA A 369 5.95 -12.31 18.70
CA ALA A 369 7.25 -12.15 19.36
C ALA A 369 7.65 -10.68 19.62
N SER A 370 7.17 -9.75 18.78
CA SER A 370 7.51 -8.32 18.84
C SER A 370 6.43 -7.45 19.50
N VAL A 371 5.34 -8.04 20.01
CA VAL A 371 4.26 -7.30 20.70
C VAL A 371 3.59 -6.25 19.79
N HIS A 372 3.20 -6.70 18.61
CA HIS A 372 2.46 -5.92 17.63
C HIS A 372 1.07 -5.49 18.13
N GLY A 373 0.65 -4.30 17.69
CA GLY A 373 -0.69 -3.73 17.93
C GLY A 373 -1.58 -3.65 16.68
N ASP A 374 -1.08 -4.05 15.51
CA ASP A 374 -1.87 -4.08 14.27
C ASP A 374 -3.03 -5.09 14.36
N PRO A 375 -4.20 -4.82 13.76
CA PRO A 375 -4.48 -3.73 12.80
C PRO A 375 -5.00 -2.42 13.43
N GLY A 376 -4.83 -2.23 14.75
CA GLY A 376 -5.20 -0.99 15.44
C GLY A 376 -6.69 -0.62 15.36
N VAL A 377 -7.01 0.50 14.69
CA VAL A 377 -8.38 1.06 14.59
C VAL A 377 -9.33 0.30 13.64
N TRP A 378 -9.03 -0.95 13.34
CA TRP A 378 -9.86 -1.81 12.49
C TRP A 378 -11.29 -1.97 13.03
N GLU A 379 -12.27 -1.65 12.19
CA GLU A 379 -13.69 -1.75 12.55
C GLU A 379 -14.22 -3.18 12.45
N TRP A 380 -13.89 -4.01 13.46
CA TRP A 380 -14.36 -5.39 13.54
C TRP A 380 -15.88 -5.57 13.35
N PRO A 381 -16.78 -4.75 13.95
CA PRO A 381 -18.22 -4.91 13.80
C PRO A 381 -18.71 -4.83 12.35
N THR A 382 -18.28 -3.80 11.62
CA THR A 382 -18.70 -3.59 10.23
C THR A 382 -18.00 -4.58 9.30
N PHE A 383 -16.76 -4.95 9.58
CA PHE A 383 -16.06 -5.97 8.80
C PHE A 383 -16.68 -7.36 8.95
N MET A 384 -16.96 -7.80 10.18
CA MET A 384 -17.56 -9.11 10.43
C MET A 384 -18.97 -9.21 9.84
N GLU A 385 -19.76 -8.13 9.86
CA GLU A 385 -21.05 -8.06 9.16
C GLU A 385 -20.90 -8.35 7.65
N ARG A 386 -19.90 -7.75 6.98
CA ARG A 386 -19.68 -7.90 5.52
C ARG A 386 -19.40 -9.34 5.11
N ILE A 387 -18.79 -10.13 6.00
CA ILE A 387 -18.52 -11.54 5.75
C ILE A 387 -19.60 -12.46 6.32
N GLY A 388 -20.72 -11.94 6.84
CA GLY A 388 -21.75 -12.76 7.48
C GLY A 388 -21.27 -13.46 8.76
N GLY A 389 -20.29 -12.86 9.43
CA GLY A 389 -19.71 -13.35 10.68
C GLY A 389 -20.27 -12.64 11.91
N THR A 390 -19.65 -12.90 13.06
CA THR A 390 -20.06 -12.31 14.34
C THR A 390 -18.88 -11.67 15.07
N SER A 391 -19.11 -10.48 15.62
CA SER A 391 -18.18 -9.79 16.52
C SER A 391 -18.51 -10.09 17.99
N LYS A 392 -17.54 -9.84 18.87
CA LYS A 392 -17.72 -10.02 20.32
C LYS A 392 -18.06 -8.67 20.96
N CYS A 393 -18.82 -8.69 22.05
CA CYS A 393 -19.16 -7.45 22.77
C CYS A 393 -17.96 -6.70 23.36
N ASN A 394 -16.81 -7.35 23.54
CA ASN A 394 -15.58 -6.69 23.95
C ASN A 394 -14.82 -6.02 22.77
N ASP A 395 -15.27 -6.19 21.52
CA ASP A 395 -14.79 -5.41 20.38
C ASP A 395 -15.41 -4.00 20.35
N VAL A 396 -16.46 -3.74 21.14
CA VAL A 396 -17.28 -2.52 21.10
C VAL A 396 -17.72 -2.08 22.50
N THR A 397 -18.44 -0.96 22.60
CA THR A 397 -19.12 -0.50 23.83
C THR A 397 -20.62 -0.76 23.77
N ASP A 398 -21.32 -0.62 24.88
CA ASP A 398 -22.80 -0.61 24.96
C ASP A 398 -23.44 0.63 24.31
N LYS A 399 -22.63 1.68 24.09
CA LYS A 399 -23.02 2.90 23.36
C LYS A 399 -22.91 2.75 21.85
N TRP A 400 -23.83 3.40 21.14
CA TRP A 400 -23.77 3.52 19.68
C TRP A 400 -22.52 4.29 19.25
N THR A 401 -21.75 3.67 18.36
CA THR A 401 -20.55 4.25 17.72
C THR A 401 -20.73 4.24 16.21
N CYS A 402 -20.51 5.39 15.57
CA CYS A 402 -20.56 5.48 14.10
C CYS A 402 -19.38 4.74 13.47
N SER A 403 -19.63 4.12 12.32
CA SER A 403 -18.57 3.68 11.43
C SER A 403 -17.78 4.85 10.85
N TRP A 404 -16.55 4.60 10.38
CA TRP A 404 -15.72 5.62 9.76
C TRP A 404 -16.35 6.27 8.52
N ASP A 405 -17.14 5.53 7.76
CA ASP A 405 -17.87 6.03 6.60
C ASP A 405 -19.20 6.73 6.96
N ALA A 406 -19.54 6.78 8.25
CA ALA A 406 -20.80 7.28 8.82
C ALA A 406 -22.08 6.60 8.30
N LYS A 407 -21.97 5.49 7.56
CA LYS A 407 -23.14 4.78 7.00
C LYS A 407 -23.69 3.71 7.93
N ARG A 408 -22.99 3.41 9.02
CA ARG A 408 -23.41 2.44 10.02
C ARG A 408 -23.19 2.97 11.42
N ALA A 409 -23.89 2.38 12.37
CA ALA A 409 -23.57 2.47 13.78
C ALA A 409 -23.54 1.07 14.39
N PHE A 410 -22.75 0.86 15.42
CA PHE A 410 -22.66 -0.41 16.11
C PHE A 410 -22.54 -0.23 17.64
N ARG A 411 -23.00 -1.24 18.38
CA ARG A 411 -22.88 -1.34 19.84
C ARG A 411 -22.99 -2.79 20.31
N CYS A 412 -22.65 -3.04 21.56
CA CYS A 412 -23.06 -4.24 22.28
C CYS A 412 -24.47 -4.05 22.84
N ASP A 413 -25.39 -4.96 22.53
CA ASP A 413 -26.66 -5.10 23.23
C ASP A 413 -26.72 -6.47 23.91
N GLY A 414 -26.61 -6.46 25.25
CA GLY A 414 -26.48 -7.67 26.07
C GLY A 414 -25.22 -8.46 25.76
N ALA A 415 -25.36 -9.55 24.99
CA ALA A 415 -24.25 -10.43 24.60
C ALA A 415 -24.03 -10.46 23.07
N ARG A 416 -24.68 -9.57 22.32
CA ARG A 416 -24.63 -9.53 20.86
C ARG A 416 -24.17 -8.16 20.38
N VAL A 417 -23.33 -8.14 19.36
CA VAL A 417 -23.02 -6.90 18.65
C VAL A 417 -24.14 -6.63 17.65
N GLU A 418 -24.75 -5.46 17.76
CA GLU A 418 -25.72 -4.95 16.79
C GLU A 418 -25.01 -3.98 15.84
N VAL A 419 -25.33 -4.11 14.55
CA VAL A 419 -24.92 -3.17 13.51
C VAL A 419 -26.19 -2.66 12.84
N SER A 420 -26.31 -1.34 12.73
CA SER A 420 -27.44 -0.66 12.11
C SER A 420 -26.96 0.16 10.92
N LEU A 421 -27.73 0.14 9.84
CA LEU A 421 -27.54 1.05 8.70
C LEU A 421 -28.05 2.44 9.08
N CYS A 422 -27.29 3.48 8.75
CA CYS A 422 -27.64 4.89 8.94
C CYS A 422 -27.76 5.53 7.55
N ASP A 423 -28.94 5.41 6.95
CA ASP A 423 -29.26 5.81 5.57
C ASP A 423 -30.16 7.06 5.46
N GLY A 424 -30.41 7.74 6.58
CA GLY A 424 -31.16 8.99 6.64
C GLY A 424 -30.38 10.25 6.21
N PRO A 425 -31.07 11.41 6.09
CA PRO A 425 -30.49 12.68 5.61
C PRO A 425 -29.33 13.24 6.46
N SER A 426 -29.18 12.75 7.68
CA SER A 426 -28.11 13.02 8.64
C SER A 426 -27.46 11.71 9.11
N ALA A 427 -26.92 10.95 8.15
CA ALA A 427 -26.11 9.75 8.40
C ALA A 427 -25.15 9.93 9.59
N CYS A 428 -24.95 8.84 10.33
CA CYS A 428 -24.53 8.78 11.74
C CYS A 428 -23.84 10.05 12.25
N THR A 429 -24.58 10.89 13.00
CA THR A 429 -24.02 12.14 13.52
C THR A 429 -23.17 11.85 14.76
N PRO A 430 -21.87 12.23 14.78
CA PRO A 430 -21.02 11.97 15.92
C PRO A 430 -21.45 12.84 17.11
N GLY A 431 -22.26 12.28 18.00
CA GLY A 431 -22.21 12.65 19.41
C GLY A 431 -20.92 12.08 20.00
N ALA A 432 -19.78 12.75 19.75
CA ALA A 432 -18.44 12.55 20.33
C ALA A 432 -18.06 11.12 20.74
N LYS A 433 -17.10 10.46 20.07
CA LYS A 433 -16.44 9.19 20.48
C LYS A 433 -16.69 8.84 21.97
N ALA A 434 -17.63 7.92 22.23
CA ALA A 434 -18.19 7.54 23.54
C ALA A 434 -19.46 8.27 24.08
N ALA A 435 -20.16 9.06 23.28
CA ALA A 435 -21.55 9.46 23.51
C ALA A 435 -22.45 8.81 22.45
N ASP A 436 -23.69 8.51 22.84
CA ASP A 436 -24.61 7.68 22.06
C ASP A 436 -24.84 8.29 20.67
N ALA A 437 -24.18 7.74 19.65
CA ALA A 437 -24.33 8.21 18.29
C ALA A 437 -25.80 8.12 17.84
N VAL A 438 -26.27 9.15 17.15
CA VAL A 438 -27.62 9.16 16.58
C VAL A 438 -27.50 8.59 15.17
N CYS A 439 -27.97 7.36 14.99
CA CYS A 439 -28.13 6.72 13.69
C CYS A 439 -29.54 7.02 13.18
N ASP A 440 -29.66 7.99 12.27
CA ASP A 440 -30.91 8.23 11.57
C ASP A 440 -31.13 7.09 10.56
N ALA A 441 -31.82 6.04 10.97
CA ALA A 441 -32.29 4.99 10.08
C ALA A 441 -33.52 5.50 9.31
N LEU A 442 -33.61 5.24 8.00
CA LEU A 442 -34.87 5.37 7.27
C LEU A 442 -35.91 4.47 7.96
N PRO A 443 -37.16 4.92 8.13
CA PRO A 443 -38.20 4.07 8.68
C PRO A 443 -38.28 2.79 7.82
N LYS A 444 -38.16 1.62 8.46
CA LYS A 444 -38.35 0.33 7.80
C LYS A 444 -39.61 0.44 6.96
N ALA A 445 -39.48 0.28 5.63
CA ALA A 445 -40.64 0.23 4.76
C ALA A 445 -41.57 -0.85 5.31
N VAL A 446 -42.70 -0.43 5.89
CA VAL A 446 -43.76 -1.35 6.29
C VAL A 446 -44.23 -1.96 4.98
N ALA A 447 -43.93 -3.25 4.79
CA ALA A 447 -44.46 -3.97 3.65
C ALA A 447 -45.98 -3.74 3.64
N PRO A 448 -46.56 -3.24 2.52
CA PRO A 448 -48.00 -3.09 2.45
C PRO A 448 -48.63 -4.46 2.71
N PRO A 449 -49.76 -4.52 3.45
CA PRO A 449 -50.42 -5.78 3.73
C PRO A 449 -50.65 -6.53 2.41
N VAL A 450 -50.21 -7.78 2.37
CA VAL A 450 -50.41 -8.67 1.23
C VAL A 450 -51.91 -8.74 0.97
N ALA A 451 -52.36 -8.11 -0.12
CA ALA A 451 -53.72 -8.29 -0.59
C ALA A 451 -53.90 -9.76 -0.99
N GLU A 452 -54.95 -10.41 -0.48
CA GLU A 452 -55.30 -11.77 -0.88
C GLU A 452 -55.43 -11.85 -2.42
N PRO A 453 -54.85 -12.89 -3.04
CA PRO A 453 -54.98 -13.06 -4.47
C PRO A 453 -56.45 -13.36 -4.83
N PRO A 454 -56.99 -12.75 -5.90
CA PRO A 454 -58.32 -13.10 -6.39
C PRO A 454 -58.35 -14.56 -6.88
N PRO A 455 -59.51 -15.23 -6.80
CA PRO A 455 -59.63 -16.63 -7.16
C PRO A 455 -59.29 -16.85 -8.65
N ALA A 456 -58.51 -17.91 -8.89
CA ALA A 456 -57.98 -18.24 -10.20
C ALA A 456 -59.10 -18.49 -11.24
N THR A 457 -59.12 -17.68 -12.29
CA THR A 457 -59.84 -17.98 -13.52
C THR A 457 -58.98 -18.89 -14.40
N VAL A 458 -59.49 -20.08 -14.70
CA VAL A 458 -58.87 -21.06 -15.60
C VAL A 458 -58.85 -20.51 -17.02
N ALA A 459 -57.66 -20.31 -17.58
CA ALA A 459 -57.47 -20.02 -19.00
C ALA A 459 -57.32 -21.32 -19.81
N PRO A 460 -57.84 -21.39 -21.06
CA PRO A 460 -57.76 -22.57 -21.91
C PRO A 460 -56.32 -22.83 -22.42
N PRO A 461 -55.99 -24.07 -22.83
CA PRO A 461 -54.63 -24.48 -23.16
C PRO A 461 -54.11 -23.80 -24.43
N ALA A 462 -52.87 -23.30 -24.36
CA ALA A 462 -52.14 -22.78 -25.51
C ALA A 462 -51.55 -23.92 -26.35
N THR A 463 -51.75 -23.83 -27.67
CA THR A 463 -51.16 -24.65 -28.73
C THR A 463 -49.64 -24.47 -28.82
N GLU A 464 -48.89 -25.59 -28.94
CA GLU A 464 -47.43 -25.62 -29.18
C GLU A 464 -47.04 -25.04 -30.55
N PRO A 465 -45.93 -24.28 -30.65
CA PRO A 465 -45.31 -23.98 -31.94
C PRO A 465 -44.37 -25.11 -32.38
N ALA A 466 -44.37 -25.38 -33.68
CA ALA A 466 -43.62 -26.43 -34.35
C ALA A 466 -42.10 -26.27 -34.24
N ARG A 467 -41.42 -27.41 -34.14
CA ARG A 467 -39.96 -27.57 -34.03
C ARG A 467 -39.32 -27.57 -35.42
N GLU A 468 -38.43 -26.62 -35.72
CA GLU A 468 -37.62 -26.65 -36.95
C GLU A 468 -36.52 -27.72 -36.89
N PRO A 469 -36.19 -28.39 -38.01
CA PRO A 469 -35.14 -29.40 -38.06
C PRO A 469 -33.73 -28.77 -38.20
N ALA A 470 -32.78 -29.35 -37.49
CA ALA A 470 -31.36 -28.99 -37.54
C ALA A 470 -30.71 -29.35 -38.89
N ALA A 471 -29.82 -28.47 -39.36
CA ALA A 471 -29.02 -28.66 -40.57
C ALA A 471 -27.88 -29.68 -40.37
N PRO A 472 -27.49 -30.45 -41.41
CA PRO A 472 -26.47 -31.50 -41.30
C PRO A 472 -25.03 -30.93 -41.31
N LEU A 473 -24.20 -31.51 -40.46
CA LEU A 473 -22.75 -31.29 -40.41
C LEU A 473 -22.07 -31.88 -41.66
N ALA A 474 -21.26 -31.05 -42.32
CA ALA A 474 -20.43 -31.45 -43.44
C ALA A 474 -19.11 -32.09 -42.97
N ASP A 475 -18.74 -33.12 -43.73
CA ASP A 475 -17.56 -33.98 -43.67
C ASP A 475 -16.26 -33.20 -43.87
N LEU A 476 -15.29 -33.36 -42.96
CA LEU A 476 -13.89 -32.98 -43.16
C LEU A 476 -13.01 -34.16 -42.75
N GLY A 477 -12.40 -34.77 -43.78
CA GLY A 477 -11.47 -35.90 -43.66
C GLY A 477 -10.13 -35.58 -42.98
N PRO A 478 -9.23 -36.57 -42.88
CA PRO A 478 -8.16 -36.58 -41.89
C PRO A 478 -6.94 -35.78 -42.36
N VAL A 479 -6.36 -34.98 -41.47
CA VAL A 479 -5.06 -34.33 -41.68
C VAL A 479 -4.12 -34.67 -40.52
N ALA A 480 -2.88 -34.95 -40.91
CA ALA A 480 -1.79 -35.63 -40.20
C ALA A 480 -1.43 -35.11 -38.80
N GLN A 481 -1.13 -36.06 -37.92
CA GLN A 481 -0.30 -35.86 -36.74
C GLN A 481 1.16 -35.71 -37.19
N ASP A 482 1.79 -34.60 -36.81
CA ASP A 482 3.25 -34.45 -36.85
C ASP A 482 3.79 -34.70 -35.44
N ASP A 483 4.43 -35.86 -35.28
CA ASP A 483 5.18 -36.29 -34.10
C ASP A 483 6.63 -35.81 -34.26
N SER A 484 7.00 -34.78 -33.50
CA SER A 484 8.37 -34.57 -33.04
C SER A 484 8.29 -33.86 -31.69
N GLY A 485 8.84 -34.33 -30.58
CA GLY A 485 9.76 -35.42 -30.31
C GLY A 485 10.58 -34.99 -29.10
N CYS A 486 10.43 -35.67 -27.96
CA CYS A 486 11.48 -35.85 -26.94
C CYS A 486 10.96 -36.83 -25.88
N SER A 487 11.00 -38.11 -26.25
CA SER A 487 10.87 -39.22 -25.32
C SER A 487 12.12 -39.34 -24.45
N ALA A 488 11.87 -39.56 -23.17
CA ALA A 488 12.83 -40.01 -22.19
C ALA A 488 13.38 -41.41 -22.49
N SER A 489 14.64 -41.66 -22.12
CA SER A 489 15.23 -42.90 -21.53
C SER A 489 16.73 -43.02 -21.86
N PRO A 490 17.53 -43.93 -21.23
CA PRO A 490 17.33 -44.70 -20.00
C PRO A 490 18.56 -44.68 -19.05
N ARG A 491 18.37 -45.34 -17.89
CA ARG A 491 19.41 -45.84 -16.97
C ARG A 491 20.33 -46.89 -17.62
N SER A 492 21.58 -46.93 -17.12
CA SER A 492 22.42 -48.10 -16.71
C SER A 492 23.86 -48.03 -17.27
N PRO A 493 24.88 -48.77 -16.76
CA PRO A 493 25.00 -49.56 -15.52
C PRO A 493 26.31 -49.31 -14.72
N VAL A 494 26.42 -50.08 -13.63
CA VAL A 494 27.54 -50.38 -12.72
C VAL A 494 28.94 -50.47 -13.36
N GLY A 495 29.95 -49.91 -12.66
CA GLY A 495 31.37 -50.21 -12.85
C GLY A 495 32.29 -49.48 -11.86
N ALA A 496 32.76 -50.18 -10.82
CA ALA A 496 33.99 -49.89 -10.05
C ALA A 496 35.06 -50.92 -10.49
N PRO A 497 36.40 -50.72 -10.34
CA PRO A 497 37.08 -50.25 -9.13
C PRO A 497 38.32 -49.33 -9.34
N GLY A 498 38.91 -48.82 -8.24
CA GLY A 498 40.36 -48.51 -8.20
C GLY A 498 40.79 -47.15 -7.60
N SER A 499 41.01 -47.14 -6.28
CA SER A 499 42.08 -46.49 -5.49
C SER A 499 42.86 -45.27 -6.04
N ALA A 500 42.89 -44.16 -5.27
CA ALA A 500 44.03 -43.75 -4.43
C ALA A 500 43.97 -42.26 -3.98
N ALA A 501 44.03 -42.07 -2.66
CA ALA A 501 44.71 -41.01 -1.90
C ALA A 501 44.68 -39.53 -2.39
N ALA A 502 44.08 -38.65 -1.56
CA ALA A 502 44.81 -37.55 -0.92
C ALA A 502 43.96 -36.89 0.19
N LEU A 503 44.43 -37.03 1.42
CA LEU A 503 44.06 -36.20 2.57
C LEU A 503 44.55 -34.76 2.34
N VAL A 504 43.69 -33.76 2.60
CA VAL A 504 44.09 -32.53 3.29
C VAL A 504 42.95 -32.07 4.20
N ALA A 505 43.25 -32.04 5.49
CA ALA A 505 42.46 -31.43 6.54
C ALA A 505 42.64 -29.90 6.53
N LEU A 506 41.61 -29.14 6.90
CA LEU A 506 41.80 -27.86 7.56
C LEU A 506 40.65 -27.56 8.51
N ALA A 507 41.09 -27.25 9.73
CA ALA A 507 40.33 -27.26 10.96
C ALA A 507 39.60 -25.95 11.23
N ALA A 508 38.60 -26.07 12.10
CA ALA A 508 37.88 -25.01 12.76
C ALA A 508 38.78 -24.04 13.54
N LEU A 509 38.43 -22.76 13.51
CA LEU A 509 38.85 -21.77 14.51
C LEU A 509 37.62 -21.10 15.10
N ALA A 510 37.25 -21.56 16.29
CA ALA A 510 36.43 -20.83 17.23
C ALA A 510 37.35 -19.96 18.09
N LEU A 511 37.10 -18.65 18.14
CA LEU A 511 37.70 -17.74 19.11
C LEU A 511 36.60 -17.05 19.91
N ALA A 512 36.53 -17.46 21.18
CA ALA A 512 35.65 -16.93 22.20
C ALA A 512 36.03 -15.47 22.55
N ARG A 513 35.05 -14.56 22.49
CA ARG A 513 35.14 -13.21 23.07
C ARG A 513 34.69 -13.26 24.54
N ARG A 514 35.57 -12.86 25.47
CA ARG A 514 35.25 -12.61 26.88
C ARG A 514 34.58 -11.23 27.07
N PRO A 515 33.68 -11.06 28.06
CA PRO A 515 33.01 -9.79 28.33
C PRO A 515 33.85 -8.85 29.21
N ARG A 516 33.73 -7.54 28.95
CA ARG A 516 34.29 -6.44 29.77
C ARG A 516 33.40 -6.19 30.99
N ARG A 517 34.01 -6.03 32.18
CA ARG A 517 33.39 -5.44 33.39
C ARG A 517 33.37 -3.90 33.27
N PRO A 518 32.40 -3.22 33.90
CA PRO A 518 32.31 -1.76 33.92
C PRO A 518 33.19 -1.15 35.02
N SER A 519 33.74 0.04 34.75
CA SER A 519 34.39 0.89 35.76
C SER A 519 33.33 1.78 36.43
N ALA A 520 33.27 1.73 37.76
CA ALA A 520 32.58 2.71 38.57
C ALA A 520 33.40 4.01 38.66
N ARG A 521 32.71 5.15 38.57
CA ARG A 521 33.11 6.44 39.12
C ARG A 521 31.93 7.00 39.91
N ALA A 522 32.23 7.35 41.16
CA ALA A 522 31.47 8.12 42.16
C ALA A 522 30.10 7.55 42.58
#